data_AF-A0A924Y3R5-F1
#
_entry.id   AF-A0A924Y3R5-F1
#
_cell.length_a   1.000
_cell.length_b   1.000
_cell.length_c   1.000
_cell.angle_alpha   90.00
_cell.angle_beta   90.00
_cell.angle_gamma   90.00
#
_symmetry.space_group_name_H-M   'P 1'
#
loop_
_entity.id
_entity.type
_entity.pdbx_description
1 polymer ?
#
loop_
_entity_poly.entity_id
_entity_poly.type
_entity_poly.pdbx_seq_one_letter_code
_entity_poly.pdbx_strand_id
1 'polypeptide(L)'
;MTADITPKVAPNEVAPSIADVSYRSYDGELRNRSARWWTITLATLRTGVKKLGYWIPGALILLVYLISGMVFYFTRNARAQFGAEEPANQYAIVLNQGLSGTGLLLFIAALTVGAGSIAADNKANALLVYLSKPITRLDYLVGKWMGVFLLLAGLSVVPALLMYLFFLVAYSGDGFLKDNPTLILRVLAATIFPAALHTSLVMGFSALSKSPRLAGSLYAAFYFVSLIISVTASQLMLSRDTVREMKETTKLTVKVSGDGVTTDKNGANTALVANLSVSGIGSGLAQHLYDVTPQQIAQCSGGRRRNRRRREAAEEGAPVPPSIPAQRPPLV
;
A
#
# COMPACT_ATOMS: atom_id res chain seq x y z
N MET A 1 32.55 60.53 -51.58
CA MET A 1 33.53 59.93 -50.66
C MET A 1 32.81 58.82 -49.90
N THR A 2 32.60 57.69 -50.56
CA THR A 2 31.87 56.53 -50.05
C THR A 2 32.88 55.52 -49.55
N ALA A 3 32.95 55.34 -48.23
CA ALA A 3 33.81 54.34 -47.61
C ALA A 3 33.23 52.95 -47.94
N ASP A 4 34.04 52.15 -48.64
CA ASP A 4 33.78 50.75 -48.92
C ASP A 4 34.00 49.94 -47.63
N ILE A 5 32.90 49.46 -47.04
CA ILE A 5 32.92 48.65 -45.81
C ILE A 5 32.71 47.19 -46.20
N THR A 6 33.62 46.63 -47.00
CA THR A 6 33.72 45.17 -47.13
C THR A 6 34.57 44.63 -45.99
N PRO A 7 34.06 43.70 -45.16
CA PRO A 7 34.89 43.04 -44.16
C PRO A 7 35.99 42.23 -44.86
N LYS A 8 37.24 42.54 -44.54
CA LYS A 8 38.42 41.83 -45.03
C LYS A 8 38.47 40.46 -44.35
N VAL A 9 37.83 39.47 -44.96
CA VAL A 9 37.90 38.07 -44.50
C VAL A 9 39.33 37.56 -44.74
N ALA A 10 40.02 37.19 -43.67
CA ALA A 10 41.35 36.60 -43.75
C ALA A 10 41.29 35.25 -44.49
N PRO A 11 42.20 34.95 -45.43
CA PRO A 11 42.07 33.80 -46.34
C PRO A 11 42.21 32.41 -45.69
N ASN A 12 42.36 32.30 -44.36
CA ASN A 12 42.70 31.04 -43.68
C ASN A 12 41.77 30.69 -42.49
N GLU A 13 40.61 31.34 -42.35
CA GLU A 13 39.63 30.92 -41.35
C GLU A 13 38.77 29.80 -41.95
N VAL A 14 39.10 28.56 -41.59
CA VAL A 14 38.25 27.39 -41.89
C VAL A 14 36.89 27.67 -41.27
N ALA A 15 35.92 28.06 -42.10
CA ALA A 15 34.53 28.16 -41.68
C ALA A 15 34.21 26.87 -40.91
N PRO A 16 33.64 26.94 -39.69
CA PRO A 16 33.31 25.74 -38.95
C PRO A 16 32.46 24.90 -39.90
N SER A 17 32.93 23.68 -40.23
CA SER A 17 32.19 22.80 -41.11
C SER A 17 30.82 22.65 -40.48
N ILE A 18 29.80 23.26 -41.09
CA ILE A 18 28.41 22.94 -40.79
C ILE A 18 28.38 21.44 -41.01
N ALA A 19 28.30 20.68 -39.92
CA ALA A 19 28.11 19.24 -40.00
C ALA A 19 26.84 19.09 -40.82
N ASP A 20 27.00 18.69 -42.07
CA ASP A 20 25.89 18.49 -42.96
C ASP A 20 25.09 17.35 -42.34
N VAL A 21 24.01 17.69 -41.64
CA VAL A 21 23.01 16.74 -41.17
C VAL A 21 22.16 16.38 -42.39
N SER A 22 22.82 16.04 -43.49
CA SER A 22 22.16 15.45 -44.64
C SER A 22 21.54 14.15 -44.15
N TYR A 23 20.25 14.03 -44.41
CA TYR A 23 19.42 12.94 -43.92
C TYR A 23 20.00 11.63 -44.47
N ARG A 24 20.71 10.87 -43.64
CA ARG A 24 21.21 9.56 -44.05
C ARG A 24 20.00 8.66 -44.26
N SER A 25 19.81 8.16 -45.48
CA SER A 25 18.78 7.17 -45.77
C SER A 25 18.96 5.98 -44.84
N TYR A 26 17.85 5.50 -44.29
CA TYR A 26 17.88 4.31 -43.46
C TYR A 26 17.97 3.08 -44.38
N ASP A 27 19.17 2.55 -44.55
CA ASP A 27 19.44 1.36 -45.39
C ASP A 27 19.37 0.04 -44.60
N GLY A 28 18.90 0.09 -43.34
CA GLY A 28 18.78 -1.10 -42.49
C GLY A 28 17.53 -1.93 -42.80
N GLU A 29 17.56 -3.22 -42.46
CA GLU A 29 16.39 -4.08 -42.56
C GLU A 29 15.23 -3.54 -41.70
N LEU A 30 14.06 -3.40 -42.32
CA LEU A 30 12.86 -2.96 -41.62
C LEU A 30 12.45 -4.02 -40.60
N ARG A 31 12.64 -3.71 -39.31
CA ARG A 31 12.24 -4.59 -38.21
C ARG A 31 10.76 -4.97 -38.30
N ASN A 32 10.44 -6.20 -37.89
CA ASN A 32 9.07 -6.73 -37.87
C ASN A 32 8.10 -5.72 -37.26
N ARG A 33 6.96 -5.52 -37.93
CA ARG A 33 5.94 -4.51 -37.59
C ARG A 33 5.48 -4.65 -36.14
N SER A 34 5.33 -5.89 -35.66
CA SER A 34 4.91 -6.21 -34.29
C SER A 34 5.90 -5.80 -33.22
N ALA A 35 7.16 -5.52 -33.53
CA ALA A 35 8.17 -5.10 -32.56
C ALA A 35 8.37 -3.58 -32.51
N ARG A 36 7.66 -2.80 -33.33
CA ARG A 36 7.91 -1.34 -33.43
C ARG A 36 7.50 -0.58 -32.16
N TRP A 37 6.41 -0.96 -31.51
CA TRP A 37 5.99 -0.36 -30.23
C TRP A 37 7.03 -0.54 -29.12
N TRP A 38 7.81 -1.64 -29.15
CA TRP A 38 8.83 -1.93 -28.14
C TRP A 38 9.97 -0.89 -28.12
N THR A 39 10.30 -0.27 -29.26
CA THR A 39 11.34 0.78 -29.27
C THR A 39 10.88 2.02 -28.51
N ILE A 40 9.59 2.36 -28.61
CA ILE A 40 8.96 3.45 -27.86
C ILE A 40 8.95 3.11 -26.37
N THR A 41 8.53 1.89 -26.03
CA THR A 41 8.59 1.37 -24.65
C THR A 41 10.00 1.51 -24.08
N LEU A 42 11.02 1.04 -24.80
CA LEU A 42 12.41 1.10 -24.33
C LEU A 42 12.93 2.53 -24.18
N ALA A 43 12.51 3.45 -25.05
CA ALA A 43 12.80 4.87 -24.90
C ALA A 43 12.15 5.46 -23.64
N THR A 44 10.88 5.12 -23.36
CA THR A 44 10.18 5.50 -22.12
C THR A 44 10.86 4.92 -20.89
N LEU A 45 11.28 3.65 -20.92
CA LEU A 45 12.03 3.01 -19.83
C LEU A 45 13.34 3.75 -19.56
N ARG A 46 14.18 3.95 -20.58
CA ARG A 46 15.49 4.59 -20.46
C ARG A 46 15.41 6.02 -19.93
N THR A 47 14.38 6.77 -20.33
CA THR A 47 14.17 8.13 -19.84
C THR A 47 13.57 8.15 -18.44
N GLY A 48 12.68 7.21 -18.13
CA GLY A 48 12.07 7.05 -16.81
C GLY A 48 13.07 6.71 -15.72
N VAL A 49 13.90 5.67 -15.92
CA VAL A 49 14.87 5.20 -14.93
C VAL A 49 15.99 6.22 -14.64
N LYS A 50 16.22 7.20 -15.51
CA LYS A 50 17.19 8.27 -15.27
C LYS A 50 16.66 9.36 -14.34
N LYS A 51 15.36 9.42 -14.08
CA LYS A 51 14.77 10.43 -13.21
C LYS A 51 14.98 10.04 -11.75
N LEU A 52 15.60 10.92 -10.97
CA LEU A 52 15.75 10.69 -9.53
C LEU A 52 14.38 10.53 -8.82
N GLY A 53 13.38 11.29 -9.25
CA GLY A 53 12.01 11.19 -8.71
C GLY A 53 11.29 9.86 -8.97
N TYR A 54 11.87 8.94 -9.76
CA TYR A 54 11.39 7.57 -9.90
C TYR A 54 12.00 6.65 -8.82
N TRP A 55 13.27 6.84 -8.48
CA TRP A 55 13.96 6.00 -7.50
C TRP A 55 13.63 6.34 -6.05
N ILE A 56 13.28 7.59 -5.73
CA ILE A 56 12.84 7.99 -4.38
C ILE A 56 11.64 7.14 -3.90
N PRO A 57 10.49 7.09 -4.61
CA PRO A 57 9.40 6.22 -4.21
C PRO A 57 9.78 4.75 -4.28
N GLY A 58 10.61 4.32 -5.24
CA GLY A 58 11.08 2.93 -5.30
C GLY A 58 11.86 2.48 -4.06
N ALA A 59 12.76 3.33 -3.56
CA ALA A 59 13.51 3.07 -2.33
C ALA A 59 12.59 3.03 -1.09
N LEU A 60 11.60 3.94 -1.03
CA LEU A 60 10.62 3.95 0.05
C LEU A 60 9.70 2.71 0.01
N ILE A 61 9.30 2.26 -1.18
CA ILE A 61 8.51 1.02 -1.35
C ILE A 61 9.30 -0.17 -0.82
N LEU A 62 10.57 -0.28 -1.22
CA LEU A 62 11.46 -1.33 -0.72
C LEU A 62 11.57 -1.27 0.81
N LEU A 63 11.76 -0.07 1.37
CA LEU A 63 11.82 0.13 2.82
C LEU A 63 10.54 -0.33 3.53
N VAL A 64 9.36 -0.05 2.99
CA VAL A 64 8.08 -0.53 3.55
C VAL A 64 8.06 -2.06 3.62
N TYR A 65 8.42 -2.75 2.52
CA TYR A 65 8.47 -4.21 2.51
C TYR A 65 9.52 -4.78 3.48
N LEU A 66 10.68 -4.13 3.61
CA LEU A 66 11.70 -4.53 4.60
C LEU A 66 11.18 -4.40 6.03
N ILE A 67 10.51 -3.27 6.35
CA ILE A 67 9.91 -3.07 7.68
C ILE A 67 8.80 -4.10 7.92
N SER A 68 7.93 -4.37 6.94
CA SER A 68 6.89 -5.40 7.06
C SER A 68 7.47 -6.79 7.32
N GLY A 69 8.54 -7.19 6.62
CA GLY A 69 9.24 -8.45 6.87
C GLY A 69 9.88 -8.51 8.25
N MET A 70 10.49 -7.41 8.71
CA MET A 70 11.07 -7.29 10.04
C MET A 70 10.00 -7.41 11.13
N VAL A 71 8.89 -6.68 11.01
CA VAL A 71 7.75 -6.75 11.94
C VAL A 71 7.18 -8.18 11.97
N PHE A 72 7.06 -8.85 10.83
CA PHE A 72 6.62 -10.24 10.78
C PHE A 72 7.55 -11.16 11.57
N TYR A 73 8.87 -11.05 11.37
CA TYR A 73 9.84 -11.85 12.10
C TYR A 73 9.71 -11.66 13.63
N PHE A 74 9.65 -10.42 14.11
CA PHE A 74 9.51 -10.14 15.54
C PHE A 74 8.17 -10.58 16.12
N THR A 75 7.06 -10.32 15.41
CA THR A 75 5.72 -10.69 15.88
C THR A 75 5.53 -12.20 15.93
N ARG A 76 6.10 -12.94 14.97
CA ARG A 76 6.09 -14.41 14.99
C ARG A 76 6.86 -14.97 16.18
N ASN A 77 8.09 -14.49 16.41
CA ASN A 77 8.90 -14.92 17.56
C ASN A 77 8.25 -14.60 18.91
N ALA A 78 7.65 -13.41 19.03
CA ALA A 78 6.92 -13.02 20.24
C ALA A 78 5.71 -13.94 20.47
N ARG A 79 4.91 -14.23 19.42
CA ARG A 79 3.75 -15.14 19.53
C ARG A 79 4.16 -16.53 19.97
N ALA A 80 5.25 -17.08 19.42
CA ALA A 80 5.80 -18.37 19.83
C ALA A 80 6.19 -18.38 21.32
N GLN A 81 6.79 -17.30 21.82
CA GLN A 81 7.14 -17.18 23.25
C GLN A 81 5.93 -17.12 24.17
N PHE A 82 4.84 -16.48 23.75
CA PHE A 82 3.61 -16.34 24.53
C PHE A 82 2.58 -17.46 24.27
N GLY A 83 2.90 -18.46 23.45
CA GLY A 83 1.98 -19.55 23.09
C GLY A 83 0.73 -19.07 22.36
N ALA A 84 0.82 -17.94 21.66
CA ALA A 84 -0.29 -17.39 20.89
C ALA A 84 -0.42 -18.11 19.53
N GLU A 85 -1.65 -18.39 19.12
CA GLU A 85 -1.91 -19.05 17.84
C GLU A 85 -1.45 -18.21 16.64
N GLU A 86 -0.88 -18.86 15.64
CA GLU A 86 -0.50 -18.24 14.38
C GLU A 86 -1.70 -18.20 13.41
N PRO A 87 -1.98 -17.06 12.75
CA PRO A 87 -3.06 -16.99 11.78
C PRO A 87 -2.70 -17.80 10.53
N ALA A 88 -3.65 -18.59 10.03
CA ALA A 88 -3.45 -19.53 8.91
C ALA A 88 -2.87 -18.87 7.64
N ASN A 89 -3.21 -17.60 7.37
CA ASN A 89 -2.80 -16.86 6.17
C ASN A 89 -1.73 -15.78 6.44
N GLN A 90 -0.89 -15.96 7.46
CA GLN A 90 0.04 -14.94 7.94
C GLN A 90 0.90 -14.28 6.84
N TYR A 91 1.48 -15.06 5.92
CA TYR A 91 2.34 -14.55 4.86
C TYR A 91 1.59 -13.66 3.86
N ALA A 92 0.38 -14.08 3.48
CA ALA A 92 -0.48 -13.33 2.57
C ALA A 92 -0.92 -12.01 3.19
N ILE A 93 -1.18 -12.00 4.50
CA ILE A 93 -1.57 -10.79 5.23
C ILE A 93 -0.43 -9.77 5.21
N VAL A 94 0.80 -10.18 5.50
CA VAL A 94 1.96 -9.26 5.48
C VAL A 94 2.24 -8.73 4.08
N LEU A 95 2.15 -9.58 3.05
CA LEU A 95 2.25 -9.16 1.64
C LEU A 95 1.17 -8.12 1.27
N ASN A 96 -0.06 -8.35 1.70
CA ASN A 96 -1.17 -7.43 1.48
C ASN A 96 -0.99 -6.10 2.24
N GLN A 97 -0.47 -6.14 3.48
CA GLN A 97 -0.15 -4.94 4.25
C GLN A 97 0.95 -4.12 3.57
N GLY A 98 2.02 -4.76 3.09
CA GLY A 98 3.07 -4.09 2.32
C GLY A 98 2.53 -3.46 1.03
N LEU A 99 1.68 -4.17 0.29
CA LEU A 99 1.05 -3.65 -0.92
C LEU A 99 0.14 -2.44 -0.61
N SER A 100 -0.66 -2.53 0.46
CA SER A 100 -1.56 -1.45 0.88
C SER A 100 -0.78 -0.21 1.32
N GLY A 101 0.33 -0.40 2.05
CA GLY A 101 1.19 0.69 2.51
C GLY A 101 1.96 1.40 1.39
N THR A 102 2.10 0.77 0.22
CA THR A 102 2.89 1.29 -0.90
C THR A 102 2.05 2.02 -1.97
N GLY A 103 0.72 2.01 -1.84
CA GLY A 103 -0.20 2.62 -2.82
C GLY A 103 0.08 4.10 -3.09
N LEU A 104 0.30 4.91 -2.05
CA LEU A 104 0.63 6.33 -2.21
C LEU A 104 1.97 6.54 -2.94
N LEU A 105 2.97 5.71 -2.64
CA LEU A 105 4.29 5.79 -3.25
C LEU A 105 4.24 5.39 -4.73
N LEU A 106 3.45 4.36 -5.05
CA LEU A 106 3.22 3.93 -6.43
C LEU A 106 2.47 5.01 -7.23
N PHE A 107 1.52 5.71 -6.60
CA PHE A 107 0.87 6.88 -7.18
C PHE A 107 1.85 8.02 -7.45
N ILE A 108 2.74 8.34 -6.49
CA ILE A 108 3.78 9.36 -6.68
C ILE A 108 4.70 8.98 -7.86
N ALA A 109 5.12 7.71 -7.93
CA ALA A 109 5.89 7.22 -9.07
C ALA A 109 5.10 7.37 -10.38
N ALA A 110 3.81 7.05 -10.41
CA ALA A 110 2.96 7.23 -11.58
C ALA A 110 2.91 8.70 -12.04
N LEU A 111 2.86 9.67 -11.12
CA LEU A 111 2.95 11.09 -11.44
C LEU A 111 4.28 11.45 -12.10
N THR A 112 5.41 10.96 -11.57
CA THR A 112 6.74 11.37 -12.05
C THR A 112 7.07 10.84 -13.45
N VAL A 113 6.62 9.62 -13.77
CA VAL A 113 6.88 9.00 -15.08
C VAL A 113 5.72 9.12 -16.07
N GLY A 114 4.47 9.17 -15.60
CA GLY A 114 3.28 9.04 -16.43
C GLY A 114 2.59 10.36 -16.80
N ALA A 115 2.61 11.39 -15.93
CA ALA A 115 1.80 12.60 -16.13
C ALA A 115 2.11 13.34 -17.44
N GLY A 116 3.39 13.39 -17.83
CA GLY A 116 3.83 14.02 -19.08
C GLY A 116 3.87 13.10 -20.29
N SER A 117 3.50 11.82 -20.17
CA SER A 117 3.74 10.81 -21.22
C SER A 117 3.14 11.16 -22.58
N ILE A 118 1.90 11.67 -22.59
CA ILE A 118 1.17 12.09 -23.80
C ILE A 118 1.05 13.62 -23.85
N ALA A 119 0.79 14.27 -22.72
CA ALA A 119 0.63 15.72 -22.65
C ALA A 119 1.87 16.50 -23.12
N ALA A 120 3.09 15.98 -22.88
CA ALA A 120 4.31 16.62 -23.36
C ALA A 120 4.45 16.50 -24.89
N ASP A 121 4.11 15.33 -25.43
CA ASP A 121 4.14 15.06 -26.87
C ASP A 121 3.09 15.92 -27.61
N ASN A 122 1.90 16.08 -27.04
CA ASN A 122 0.86 16.96 -27.56
C ASN A 122 1.32 18.43 -27.55
N LYS A 123 1.90 18.89 -26.43
CA LYS A 123 2.42 20.27 -26.32
C LYS A 123 3.52 20.56 -27.34
N ALA A 124 4.35 19.56 -27.66
CA ALA A 124 5.45 19.69 -28.59
C ALA A 124 5.07 19.38 -30.06
N ASN A 125 3.79 19.07 -30.35
CA ASN A 125 3.33 18.56 -31.65
C ASN A 125 4.15 17.35 -32.15
N ALA A 126 4.72 16.57 -31.23
CA ALA A 126 5.61 15.45 -31.55
C ALA A 126 4.89 14.29 -32.23
N LEU A 127 3.56 14.19 -32.08
CA LEU A 127 2.76 13.13 -32.67
C LEU A 127 2.86 13.11 -34.21
N LEU A 128 2.97 14.29 -34.85
CA LEU A 128 3.18 14.39 -36.31
C LEU A 128 4.51 13.75 -36.73
N VAL A 129 5.56 13.94 -35.92
CA VAL A 129 6.90 13.37 -36.16
C VAL A 129 6.91 11.86 -35.90
N TYR A 130 6.12 11.36 -34.94
CA TYR A 130 5.97 9.91 -34.73
C TYR A 130 5.25 9.23 -35.89
N LEU A 131 4.19 9.87 -36.41
CA LEU A 131 3.35 9.30 -37.47
C LEU A 131 3.90 9.50 -38.88
N SER A 132 4.92 10.34 -39.07
CA SER A 132 5.68 10.39 -40.34
C SER A 132 6.61 9.18 -40.51
N LYS A 133 6.93 8.49 -39.41
CA LYS A 133 7.62 7.20 -39.42
C LYS A 133 6.61 6.07 -39.63
N PRO A 134 7.03 4.88 -40.08
CA PRO A 134 6.14 3.74 -40.30
C PRO A 134 5.69 3.08 -38.97
N ILE A 135 5.04 3.87 -38.11
CA ILE A 135 4.53 3.52 -36.78
C ILE A 135 3.04 3.84 -36.76
N THR A 136 2.21 2.90 -36.32
CA THR A 136 0.76 3.15 -36.22
C THR A 136 0.41 3.90 -34.93
N ARG A 137 -0.80 4.49 -34.89
CA ARG A 137 -1.32 5.12 -33.66
C ARG A 137 -1.41 4.14 -32.50
N LEU A 138 -1.75 2.88 -32.78
CA LEU A 138 -1.81 1.81 -31.79
C LEU A 138 -0.41 1.47 -31.25
N ASP A 139 0.59 1.36 -32.13
CA ASP A 139 1.98 1.08 -31.71
C ASP A 139 2.51 2.19 -30.79
N TYR A 140 2.18 3.45 -31.08
CA TYR A 140 2.51 4.58 -30.22
C TYR A 140 1.84 4.46 -28.86
N LEU A 141 0.53 4.22 -28.83
CA LEU A 141 -0.24 4.18 -27.59
C LEU A 141 0.19 3.00 -26.70
N VAL A 142 0.29 1.80 -27.26
CA VAL A 142 0.76 0.59 -26.56
C VAL A 142 2.20 0.76 -26.11
N GLY A 143 3.06 1.32 -26.96
CA GLY A 143 4.47 1.57 -26.62
C GLY A 143 4.62 2.48 -25.40
N LYS A 144 3.89 3.59 -25.37
CA LYS A 144 3.86 4.54 -24.25
C LYS A 144 3.25 3.91 -22.99
N TRP A 145 2.12 3.22 -23.13
CA TRP A 145 1.46 2.55 -22.01
C TRP A 145 2.37 1.49 -21.39
N MET A 146 2.92 0.58 -22.20
CA MET A 146 3.83 -0.46 -21.75
C MET A 146 5.09 0.11 -21.08
N GLY A 147 5.60 1.25 -21.58
CA GLY A 147 6.76 1.92 -20.99
C GLY A 147 6.50 2.40 -19.57
N VAL A 148 5.37 3.08 -19.33
CA VAL A 148 4.98 3.54 -18.00
C VAL A 148 4.58 2.36 -17.11
N PHE A 149 3.84 1.40 -17.66
CA PHE A 149 3.40 0.19 -16.96
C PHE A 149 4.59 -0.62 -16.42
N LEU A 150 5.61 -0.89 -17.24
CA LEU A 150 6.78 -1.66 -16.81
C LEU A 150 7.60 -0.95 -15.74
N LEU A 151 7.66 0.39 -15.76
CA LEU A 151 8.28 1.17 -14.68
C LEU A 151 7.53 0.99 -13.37
N LEU A 152 6.19 1.13 -13.39
CA LEU A 152 5.38 0.96 -12.17
C LEU A 152 5.34 -0.48 -11.69
N ALA A 153 5.21 -1.44 -12.60
CA ALA A 153 5.26 -2.86 -12.29
C ALA A 153 6.63 -3.24 -11.70
N GLY A 154 7.73 -2.69 -12.20
CA GLY A 154 9.05 -2.88 -11.59
C GLY A 154 9.09 -2.42 -10.14
N LEU A 155 8.49 -1.26 -9.83
CA LEU A 155 8.42 -0.73 -8.47
C LEU A 155 7.55 -1.55 -7.52
N SER A 156 6.44 -2.14 -8.00
CA SER A 156 5.54 -2.93 -7.15
C SER A 156 5.95 -4.40 -7.06
N VAL A 157 6.26 -5.03 -8.19
CA VAL A 157 6.53 -6.46 -8.30
C VAL A 157 7.87 -6.82 -7.67
N VAL A 158 8.94 -6.05 -7.94
CA VAL A 158 10.29 -6.42 -7.47
C VAL A 158 10.37 -6.47 -5.94
N PRO A 159 9.94 -5.45 -5.17
CA PRO A 159 9.97 -5.50 -3.71
C PRO A 159 9.07 -6.60 -3.13
N ALA A 160 7.90 -6.83 -3.73
CA ALA A 160 7.00 -7.91 -3.29
C ALA A 160 7.60 -9.30 -3.55
N LEU A 161 8.27 -9.50 -4.69
CA LEU A 161 8.99 -10.74 -4.99
C LEU A 161 10.18 -10.96 -4.07
N LEU A 162 10.91 -9.89 -3.71
CA LEU A 162 11.98 -9.98 -2.72
C LEU A 162 11.45 -10.43 -1.35
N MET A 163 10.29 -9.91 -0.92
CA MET A 163 9.66 -10.36 0.33
C MET A 163 9.13 -11.80 0.23
N TYR A 164 8.56 -12.20 -0.91
CA TYR A 164 8.19 -13.59 -1.15
C TYR A 164 9.41 -14.52 -1.09
N LEU A 165 10.54 -14.11 -1.69
CA LEU A 165 11.79 -14.86 -1.64
C LEU A 165 12.33 -14.95 -0.21
N PHE A 166 12.22 -13.88 0.57
CA PHE A 166 12.54 -13.91 2.01
C PHE A 166 11.72 -14.98 2.74
N PHE A 167 10.41 -15.05 2.53
CA PHE A 167 9.58 -16.10 3.15
C PHE A 167 9.94 -17.50 2.66
N LEU A 168 10.19 -17.65 1.36
CA LEU A 168 10.62 -18.89 0.75
C LEU A 168 11.92 -19.42 1.39
N VAL A 169 12.92 -18.57 1.58
CA VAL A 169 14.21 -18.98 2.14
C VAL A 169 14.11 -19.19 3.65
N ALA A 170 13.53 -18.25 4.39
CA ALA A 170 13.49 -18.27 5.85
C ALA A 170 12.55 -19.35 6.42
N TYR A 171 11.48 -19.69 5.70
CA TYR A 171 10.40 -20.55 6.23
C TYR A 171 10.06 -21.74 5.32
N SER A 172 10.98 -22.12 4.43
CA SER A 172 10.84 -23.35 3.62
C SER A 172 10.67 -24.60 4.47
N GLY A 173 11.41 -24.70 5.59
CA GLY A 173 11.34 -25.82 6.53
C GLY A 173 10.01 -25.93 7.26
N ASP A 174 9.31 -24.81 7.45
CA ASP A 174 8.03 -24.73 8.17
C ASP A 174 6.83 -25.11 7.30
N GLY A 175 7.04 -25.53 6.06
CA GLY A 175 5.96 -25.93 5.15
C GLY A 175 5.38 -24.81 4.29
N PHE A 176 6.01 -23.62 4.23
CA PHE A 176 5.52 -22.45 3.47
C PHE A 176 5.03 -22.77 2.04
N LEU A 177 5.76 -23.59 1.26
CA LEU A 177 5.36 -23.96 -0.10
C LEU A 177 4.16 -24.91 -0.15
N LYS A 178 4.05 -25.81 0.84
CA LYS A 178 2.96 -26.79 0.91
C LYS A 178 1.66 -26.11 1.30
N ASP A 179 1.74 -25.17 2.23
CA ASP A 179 0.57 -24.47 2.75
C ASP A 179 0.08 -23.38 1.78
N ASN A 180 0.99 -22.79 1.00
CA ASN A 180 0.70 -21.62 0.16
C ASN A 180 1.26 -21.71 -1.28
N PRO A 181 0.96 -22.76 -2.07
CA PRO A 181 1.55 -22.96 -3.40
C PRO A 181 1.11 -21.88 -4.41
N THR A 182 -0.12 -21.38 -4.30
CA THR A 182 -0.67 -20.37 -5.22
C THR A 182 -0.30 -18.94 -4.83
N LEU A 183 0.46 -18.73 -3.75
CA LEU A 183 0.74 -17.40 -3.22
C LEU A 183 1.52 -16.54 -4.22
N ILE A 184 2.48 -17.12 -4.95
CA ILE A 184 3.25 -16.39 -5.96
C ILE A 184 2.36 -15.77 -7.04
N LEU A 185 1.37 -16.53 -7.55
CA LEU A 185 0.45 -16.04 -8.56
C LEU A 185 -0.45 -14.92 -8.01
N ARG A 186 -0.90 -15.07 -6.76
CA ARG A 186 -1.69 -14.04 -6.07
C ARG A 186 -0.88 -12.76 -5.87
N VAL A 187 0.40 -12.86 -5.48
CA VAL A 187 1.30 -11.70 -5.32
C VAL A 187 1.54 -11.00 -6.65
N LEU A 188 1.82 -11.75 -7.71
CA LEU A 188 1.99 -11.18 -9.05
C LEU A 188 0.72 -10.47 -9.53
N ALA A 189 -0.44 -11.11 -9.40
CA ALA A 189 -1.71 -10.49 -9.77
C ALA A 189 -1.99 -9.22 -8.95
N ALA A 190 -1.79 -9.29 -7.64
CA ALA A 190 -2.04 -8.18 -6.72
C ALA A 190 -1.10 -6.98 -6.94
N THR A 191 0.12 -7.20 -7.44
CA THR A 191 1.10 -6.12 -7.69
C THR A 191 1.02 -5.55 -9.11
N ILE A 192 0.68 -6.39 -10.09
CA ILE A 192 0.51 -5.98 -11.50
C ILE A 192 -0.77 -5.16 -11.69
N PHE A 193 -1.86 -5.57 -11.06
CA PHE A 193 -3.15 -4.91 -11.20
C PHE A 193 -3.12 -3.40 -10.85
N PRO A 194 -2.63 -2.96 -9.67
CA PRO A 194 -2.53 -1.53 -9.36
C PRO A 194 -1.57 -0.79 -10.28
N ALA A 195 -0.47 -1.40 -10.73
CA ALA A 195 0.45 -0.79 -11.69
C ALA A 195 -0.23 -0.51 -13.05
N ALA A 196 -1.03 -1.46 -13.53
CA ALA A 196 -1.84 -1.31 -14.75
C ALA A 196 -2.93 -0.24 -14.59
N LEU A 197 -3.61 -0.21 -13.43
CA LEU A 197 -4.61 0.82 -13.13
C LEU A 197 -3.99 2.22 -13.09
N HIS A 198 -2.92 2.42 -12.32
CA HIS A 198 -2.25 3.71 -12.23
C HIS A 198 -1.74 4.19 -13.59
N THR A 199 -1.19 3.29 -14.40
CA THR A 199 -0.72 3.62 -15.75
C THR A 199 -1.87 4.07 -16.64
N SER A 200 -2.99 3.34 -16.61
CA SER A 200 -4.16 3.65 -17.43
C SER A 200 -4.79 4.98 -17.04
N LEU A 201 -4.94 5.23 -15.73
CA LEU A 201 -5.47 6.50 -15.21
C LEU A 201 -4.57 7.67 -15.55
N VAL A 202 -3.27 7.60 -15.26
CA VAL A 202 -2.35 8.72 -15.49
C VAL A 202 -2.20 9.02 -16.99
N MET A 203 -2.17 8.00 -17.86
CA MET A 203 -2.18 8.19 -19.31
C MET A 203 -3.49 8.81 -19.79
N GLY A 204 -4.64 8.40 -19.23
CA GLY A 204 -5.94 8.99 -19.54
C GLY A 204 -5.98 10.49 -19.25
N PHE A 205 -5.55 10.90 -18.04
CA PHE A 205 -5.44 12.32 -17.69
C PHE A 205 -4.39 13.05 -18.53
N SER A 206 -3.29 12.39 -18.89
CA SER A 206 -2.27 12.94 -19.79
C SER A 206 -2.82 13.22 -21.19
N ALA A 207 -3.63 12.30 -21.74
CA ALA A 207 -4.23 12.46 -23.07
C ALA A 207 -5.26 13.59 -23.12
N LEU A 208 -6.02 13.79 -22.04
CA LEU A 208 -7.03 14.85 -21.93
C LEU A 208 -6.42 16.25 -21.68
N SER A 209 -5.14 16.33 -21.34
CA SER A 209 -4.51 17.57 -20.87
C SER A 209 -3.63 18.21 -21.93
N LYS A 210 -3.68 19.55 -22.01
CA LYS A 210 -2.82 20.35 -22.90
C LYS A 210 -1.40 20.55 -22.36
N SER A 211 -1.17 20.27 -21.07
CA SER A 211 0.14 20.42 -20.44
C SER A 211 0.42 19.30 -19.42
N PRO A 212 1.70 18.87 -19.27
CA PRO A 212 2.08 17.85 -18.28
C PRO A 212 1.73 18.21 -16.84
N ARG A 213 1.79 19.49 -16.50
CA ARG A 213 1.47 19.99 -15.14
C ARG A 213 -0.01 19.82 -14.84
N LEU A 214 -0.87 20.17 -15.81
CA LEU A 214 -2.32 20.00 -15.68
C LEU A 214 -2.72 18.52 -15.59
N ALA A 215 -2.07 17.66 -16.39
CA ALA A 215 -2.29 16.21 -16.32
C ALA A 215 -1.99 15.66 -14.93
N GLY A 216 -0.85 16.05 -14.38
CA GLY A 216 -0.44 15.65 -13.03
C GLY A 216 -1.41 16.15 -11.95
N SER A 217 -1.84 17.42 -12.03
CA SER A 217 -2.77 17.97 -11.04
C SER A 217 -4.14 17.31 -11.08
N LEU A 218 -4.68 17.03 -12.27
CA LEU A 218 -5.98 16.36 -12.42
C LEU A 218 -5.93 14.92 -11.88
N TYR A 219 -4.88 14.18 -12.24
CA TYR A 219 -4.71 12.82 -11.72
C TYR A 219 -4.51 12.81 -10.20
N ALA A 220 -3.77 13.78 -9.64
CA ALA A 220 -3.60 13.92 -8.21
C ALA A 220 -4.91 14.25 -7.49
N ALA A 221 -5.69 15.19 -8.02
CA ALA A 221 -7.01 15.52 -7.49
C ALA A 221 -7.92 14.28 -7.48
N PHE A 222 -7.96 13.53 -8.59
CA PHE A 222 -8.73 12.29 -8.68
C PHE A 222 -8.29 11.26 -7.62
N TYR A 223 -6.98 11.04 -7.46
CA TYR A 223 -6.45 10.09 -6.47
C TYR A 223 -6.83 10.47 -5.04
N PHE A 224 -6.62 11.73 -4.63
CA PHE A 224 -6.94 12.16 -3.28
C PHE A 224 -8.44 12.19 -2.99
N VAL A 225 -9.27 12.61 -3.95
CA VAL A 225 -10.73 12.55 -3.80
C VAL A 225 -11.19 11.09 -3.66
N SER A 226 -10.70 10.19 -4.50
CA SER A 226 -11.00 8.76 -4.39
C SER A 226 -10.54 8.18 -3.04
N LEU A 227 -9.38 8.61 -2.53
CA LEU A 227 -8.87 8.18 -1.25
C LEU A 227 -9.77 8.64 -0.10
N ILE A 228 -10.17 9.91 -0.08
CA ILE A 228 -11.06 10.48 0.95
C ILE A 228 -12.41 9.75 0.95
N ILE A 229 -12.99 9.54 -0.24
CA ILE A 229 -14.26 8.82 -0.38
C ILE A 229 -14.11 7.39 0.14
N SER A 230 -13.07 6.67 -0.27
CA SER A 230 -12.83 5.29 0.14
C SER A 230 -12.65 5.15 1.66
N VAL A 231 -11.86 6.02 2.27
CA VAL A 231 -11.63 6.01 3.72
C VAL A 231 -12.93 6.33 4.46
N THR A 232 -13.65 7.38 4.04
CA THR A 232 -14.91 7.77 4.68
C THR A 232 -15.98 6.69 4.56
N ALA A 233 -16.11 6.06 3.40
CA ALA A 233 -17.03 4.96 3.18
C ALA A 233 -16.67 3.74 4.05
N SER A 234 -15.37 3.42 4.16
CA SER A 234 -14.89 2.34 5.04
C SER A 234 -15.24 2.60 6.51
N GLN A 235 -15.06 3.84 7.00
CA GLN A 235 -15.42 4.20 8.37
C GLN A 235 -16.93 4.16 8.61
N LEU A 236 -17.73 4.56 7.61
CA LEU A 236 -19.18 4.47 7.68
C LEU A 236 -19.68 3.01 7.72
N MET A 237 -19.01 2.09 7.04
CA MET A 237 -19.33 0.65 7.14
C MET A 237 -19.00 0.09 8.53
N LEU A 238 -17.79 0.33 9.03
CA LEU A 238 -17.35 -0.20 10.33
C LEU A 238 -18.17 0.38 11.51
N SER A 239 -18.58 1.64 11.41
CA SER A 239 -19.47 2.26 12.41
C SER A 239 -20.87 1.64 12.44
N ARG A 240 -21.36 1.07 11.34
CA ARG A 240 -22.66 0.38 11.33
C ARG A 240 -22.62 -0.96 12.05
N ASP A 241 -21.55 -1.71 11.86
CA ASP A 241 -21.41 -3.05 12.43
C ASP A 241 -21.21 -2.99 13.95
N THR A 242 -20.41 -2.03 14.42
CA THR A 242 -20.22 -1.77 15.87
C THR A 242 -21.52 -1.35 16.57
N VAL A 243 -22.34 -0.49 15.94
CA VAL A 243 -23.64 -0.09 16.49
C VAL A 243 -24.61 -1.27 16.53
N ARG A 244 -24.57 -2.17 15.54
CA ARG A 244 -25.42 -3.37 15.51
C ARG A 244 -25.06 -4.33 16.65
N GLU A 245 -23.78 -4.57 16.87
CA GLU A 245 -23.29 -5.45 17.93
C GLU A 245 -23.60 -4.90 19.34
N MET A 246 -23.46 -3.58 19.54
CA MET A 246 -23.89 -2.91 20.78
C MET A 246 -25.40 -3.03 21.02
N LYS A 247 -26.21 -2.98 19.96
CA LYS A 247 -27.67 -3.13 20.07
C LYS A 247 -28.08 -4.55 20.43
N GLU A 248 -27.38 -5.55 19.91
CA GLU A 248 -27.63 -6.97 20.22
C GLU A 248 -27.18 -7.32 21.65
N THR A 249 -25.99 -6.88 22.07
CA THR A 249 -25.50 -7.07 23.45
C THR A 249 -26.35 -6.35 24.49
N THR A 250 -26.80 -5.12 24.21
CA THR A 250 -27.71 -4.40 25.11
C THR A 250 -29.06 -5.10 25.24
N LYS A 251 -29.64 -5.59 24.13
CA LYS A 251 -30.89 -6.38 24.17
C LYS A 251 -30.74 -7.67 24.97
N LEU A 252 -29.60 -8.36 24.83
CA LEU A 252 -29.31 -9.58 25.59
C LEU A 252 -29.16 -9.28 27.09
N THR A 253 -28.45 -8.21 27.48
CA THR A 253 -28.31 -7.81 28.88
C THR A 253 -29.66 -7.43 29.50
N VAL A 254 -30.51 -6.69 28.79
CA VAL A 254 -31.86 -6.34 29.26
C VAL A 254 -32.76 -7.58 29.39
N LYS A 255 -32.63 -8.56 28.50
CA LYS A 255 -33.40 -9.80 28.54
C LYS A 255 -32.93 -10.76 29.64
N VAL A 256 -31.61 -10.84 29.89
CA VAL A 256 -31.03 -11.62 30.99
C VAL A 256 -31.33 -10.99 32.36
N SER A 257 -31.49 -9.67 32.41
CA SER A 257 -31.93 -8.96 33.62
C SER A 257 -33.45 -9.05 33.88
N GLY A 258 -34.23 -9.64 32.95
CA GLY A 258 -35.69 -9.73 33.03
C GLY A 258 -36.23 -10.73 34.06
N ASP A 259 -35.39 -11.62 34.61
CA ASP A 259 -35.80 -12.64 35.59
C ASP A 259 -35.42 -12.27 37.05
N GLY A 260 -35.07 -11.00 37.31
CA GLY A 260 -34.78 -10.53 38.66
C GLY A 260 -34.00 -9.22 38.64
N VAL A 261 -34.71 -8.12 38.79
CA VAL A 261 -34.13 -6.78 38.94
C VAL A 261 -33.38 -6.71 40.27
N THR A 262 -32.05 -6.84 40.24
CA THR A 262 -31.20 -6.28 41.30
C THR A 262 -30.56 -5.01 40.78
N THR A 263 -31.19 -3.87 41.06
CA THR A 263 -30.55 -2.56 40.99
C THR A 263 -29.44 -2.50 42.03
N ASP A 264 -28.19 -2.70 41.60
CA ASP A 264 -27.03 -2.32 42.40
C ASP A 264 -26.78 -0.81 42.23
N LYS A 265 -26.68 -0.10 43.36
CA LYS A 265 -26.66 1.36 43.49
C LYS A 265 -25.31 2.02 43.19
N ASN A 266 -24.40 1.35 42.49
CA ASN A 266 -23.08 1.91 42.14
C ASN A 266 -22.84 2.04 40.61
N GLY A 267 -23.89 2.38 39.86
CA GLY A 267 -23.84 2.66 38.43
C GLY A 267 -23.32 4.07 38.10
N ALA A 268 -22.14 4.42 38.58
CA ALA A 268 -21.43 5.63 38.16
C ALA A 268 -20.27 5.24 37.23
N ASN A 269 -20.35 5.72 35.99
CA ASN A 269 -19.20 6.15 35.20
C ASN A 269 -18.22 5.08 34.66
N THR A 270 -18.70 4.07 33.94
CA THR A 270 -17.84 3.25 33.05
C THR A 270 -18.37 3.15 31.62
N ALA A 271 -19.09 4.18 31.19
CA ALA A 271 -19.50 4.38 29.81
C ALA A 271 -19.01 5.76 29.34
N LEU A 272 -17.70 6.00 29.38
CA LEU A 272 -17.03 7.07 28.64
C LEU A 272 -15.51 6.88 28.76
N VAL A 273 -14.81 7.21 27.66
CA VAL A 273 -13.34 7.28 27.50
C VAL A 273 -12.63 5.99 27.09
N ALA A 274 -12.86 5.54 25.84
CA ALA A 274 -11.85 4.76 25.11
C ALA A 274 -11.87 4.96 23.57
N ASN A 275 -12.73 5.84 23.02
CA ASN A 275 -12.88 6.02 21.56
C ASN A 275 -12.44 7.40 21.04
N LEU A 276 -11.68 8.15 21.82
CA LEU A 276 -11.01 9.36 21.36
C LEU A 276 -9.51 9.11 21.40
N SER A 277 -8.95 8.66 20.27
CA SER A 277 -7.65 9.09 19.72
C SER A 277 -7.01 8.00 18.84
N VAL A 278 -6.50 8.43 17.67
CA VAL A 278 -5.54 7.74 16.78
C VAL A 278 -6.01 6.54 15.93
N SER A 279 -7.11 6.66 15.18
CA SER A 279 -7.42 5.70 14.08
C SER A 279 -7.21 6.30 12.68
N GLY A 280 -6.26 7.23 12.55
CA GLY A 280 -5.93 7.89 11.28
C GLY A 280 -4.84 7.21 10.44
N ILE A 281 -4.09 6.25 11.00
CA ILE A 281 -2.95 5.59 10.33
C ILE A 281 -3.01 4.05 10.48
N GLY A 282 -3.93 3.53 11.29
CA GLY A 282 -3.95 2.14 11.75
C GLY A 282 -4.93 1.19 11.06
N SER A 283 -5.47 1.51 9.88
CA SER A 283 -6.48 0.62 9.23
C SER A 283 -5.93 -0.76 8.86
N GLY A 284 -4.60 -0.92 8.75
CA GLY A 284 -3.95 -2.24 8.59
C GLY A 284 -3.72 -3.02 9.90
N LEU A 285 -3.81 -2.35 11.06
CA LEU A 285 -3.69 -2.96 12.40
C LEU A 285 -5.05 -3.36 12.97
N ALA A 286 -6.10 -2.60 12.63
CA ALA A 286 -7.45 -2.85 13.16
C ALA A 286 -8.05 -4.18 12.69
N GLN A 287 -7.77 -4.63 11.46
CA GLN A 287 -8.32 -5.90 10.97
C GLN A 287 -7.83 -7.13 11.75
N HIS A 288 -6.71 -7.05 12.47
CA HIS A 288 -6.13 -8.20 13.17
C HIS A 288 -6.47 -8.29 14.66
N LEU A 289 -7.07 -7.25 15.25
CA LEU A 289 -7.48 -7.24 16.65
C LEU A 289 -8.94 -7.66 16.86
N TYR A 290 -9.73 -7.76 15.79
CA TYR A 290 -11.18 -8.06 15.87
C TYR A 290 -11.55 -9.52 15.59
N ASP A 291 -10.59 -10.40 15.31
CA ASP A 291 -10.88 -11.82 15.06
C ASP A 291 -10.96 -12.61 16.39
N VAL A 292 -11.85 -12.18 17.28
CA VAL A 292 -12.23 -12.96 18.46
C VAL A 292 -13.57 -13.64 18.15
N THR A 293 -13.51 -14.90 17.74
CA THR A 293 -14.69 -15.74 17.54
C THR A 293 -15.58 -15.76 18.80
N PRO A 294 -16.92 -15.69 18.70
CA PRO A 294 -17.83 -15.71 19.86
C PRO A 294 -17.64 -16.91 20.80
N GLN A 295 -17.04 -18.00 20.30
CA GLN A 295 -16.73 -19.20 21.07
C GLN A 295 -15.65 -18.99 22.14
N GLN A 296 -14.69 -18.06 21.93
CA GLN A 296 -13.63 -17.77 22.92
C GLN A 296 -14.18 -16.96 24.11
N ILE A 297 -15.15 -16.06 23.87
CA ILE A 297 -15.84 -15.30 24.93
C ILE A 297 -16.73 -16.23 25.77
N ALA A 298 -17.34 -17.24 25.15
CA ALA A 298 -18.14 -18.25 25.86
C ALA A 298 -17.29 -19.08 26.84
N GLN A 299 -16.07 -19.47 26.47
CA GLN A 299 -15.17 -20.24 27.35
C GLN A 299 -14.70 -19.44 28.58
N CYS A 300 -14.44 -18.13 28.46
CA CYS A 300 -14.08 -17.29 29.61
C CYS A 300 -15.25 -17.06 30.57
N SER A 301 -16.49 -17.04 30.09
CA SER A 301 -17.68 -16.83 30.94
C SER A 301 -18.06 -18.07 31.78
N GLY A 302 -17.73 -19.28 31.29
CA GLY A 302 -17.99 -20.54 32.00
C GLY A 302 -17.15 -20.71 33.28
N GLY A 303 -15.93 -20.17 33.32
CA GLY A 303 -15.04 -20.25 34.47
C GLY A 303 -15.50 -19.39 35.68
N ARG A 304 -16.15 -18.25 35.42
CA ARG A 304 -16.59 -17.32 36.49
C ARG A 304 -17.76 -17.87 37.30
N ARG A 305 -18.72 -18.57 36.68
CA ARG A 305 -19.86 -19.18 37.39
C ARG A 305 -19.42 -20.33 38.32
N ARG A 306 -18.38 -21.09 37.93
CA ARG A 306 -17.87 -22.22 38.72
C ARG A 306 -17.09 -21.77 39.97
N ASN A 307 -16.36 -20.65 39.88
CA ASN A 307 -15.62 -20.09 41.01
C ASN A 307 -16.52 -19.36 42.03
N ARG A 308 -17.64 -18.79 41.59
CA ARG A 308 -18.61 -18.15 42.50
C ARG A 308 -19.31 -19.17 43.40
N ARG A 309 -19.79 -20.30 42.84
CA ARG A 309 -20.38 -21.40 43.62
C ARG A 309 -19.40 -22.06 44.60
N ARG A 310 -18.10 -22.08 44.27
CA ARG A 310 -17.05 -22.60 45.17
C ARG A 310 -16.74 -21.66 46.34
N ARG A 311 -16.91 -20.34 46.17
CA ARG A 311 -16.76 -19.36 47.25
C ARG A 311 -17.98 -19.35 48.17
N GLU A 312 -19.18 -19.41 47.60
CA GLU A 312 -20.43 -19.49 48.36
C GLU A 312 -20.51 -20.79 49.19
N ALA A 313 -19.97 -21.91 48.68
CA ALA A 313 -19.87 -23.16 49.45
C ALA A 313 -18.74 -23.19 50.51
N ALA A 314 -17.81 -22.21 50.49
CA ALA A 314 -16.72 -22.11 51.47
C ALA A 314 -17.04 -21.16 52.63
N GLU A 315 -18.07 -20.32 52.50
CA GLU A 315 -18.51 -19.38 53.54
C GLU A 315 -19.50 -20.01 54.54
N GLU A 316 -20.04 -21.20 54.26
CA GLU A 316 -21.08 -21.84 55.11
C GLU A 316 -20.53 -22.81 56.18
N GLY A 317 -19.22 -22.92 56.38
CA GLY A 317 -18.70 -23.72 57.50
C GLY A 317 -17.19 -23.77 57.67
N ALA A 318 -16.63 -22.91 58.51
CA ALA A 318 -15.38 -23.14 59.26
C ALA A 318 -15.17 -22.09 60.37
N PRO A 319 -14.56 -22.44 61.53
CA PRO A 319 -14.51 -21.61 62.72
C PRO A 319 -13.39 -20.55 62.71
N VAL A 320 -13.61 -19.49 63.50
CA VAL A 320 -12.75 -18.30 63.69
C VAL A 320 -11.40 -18.66 64.34
N PRO A 321 -10.24 -18.22 63.80
CA PRO A 321 -8.95 -18.31 64.49
C PRO A 321 -8.67 -17.06 65.38
N PRO A 322 -7.89 -17.20 66.48
CA PRO A 322 -7.69 -16.15 67.47
C PRO A 322 -6.68 -15.06 67.03
N SER A 323 -6.90 -13.86 67.57
CA SER A 323 -6.15 -12.61 67.36
C SER A 323 -4.72 -12.63 67.92
N ILE A 324 -3.75 -12.14 67.13
CA ILE A 324 -2.37 -11.85 67.56
C ILE A 324 -2.21 -10.32 67.75
N PRO A 325 -1.59 -9.82 68.84
CA PRO A 325 -1.53 -8.39 69.14
C PRO A 325 -0.42 -7.64 68.39
N ALA A 326 -0.69 -6.35 68.15
CA ALA A 326 0.13 -5.40 67.41
C ALA A 326 1.47 -5.06 68.10
N GLN A 327 2.57 -5.07 67.33
CA GLN A 327 3.87 -4.50 67.73
C GLN A 327 3.98 -3.05 67.20
N ARG A 328 4.36 -2.12 68.10
CA ARG A 328 4.68 -0.71 67.80
C ARG A 328 6.09 -0.59 67.18
N PRO A 329 6.35 0.44 66.35
CA PRO A 329 7.68 0.73 65.84
C PRO A 329 8.53 1.50 66.87
N PRO A 330 9.87 1.35 66.89
CA PRO A 330 10.73 2.26 67.64
C PRO A 330 11.16 3.46 66.78
N LEU A 331 11.14 4.62 67.44
CA LEU A 331 11.85 5.84 67.08
C LEU A 331 13.37 5.59 67.20
N VAL A 332 14.15 5.95 66.17
CA VAL A 332 15.17 7.03 66.11
C VAL A 332 15.53 7.21 64.64
#